data_AF-A0A850T0J5-F1
#
_entry.id   AF-A0A850T0J5-F1
#
_cell.length_a   1.000
_cell.length_b   1.000
_cell.length_c   1.000
_cell.angle_alpha   90.00
_cell.angle_beta   90.00
_cell.angle_gamma   90.00
#
_symmetry.space_group_name_H-M   'P 1'
#
loop_
_entity.id
_entity.type
_entity.pdbx_description
1 polymer ?
#
loop_
_entity_poly.entity_id
_entity_poly.type
_entity_poly.pdbx_seq_one_letter_code
_entity_poly.pdbx_strand_id
1 'polypeptide(L)'
;MESRLAAPALLAVIALGCSAAADDKRVIVDPSRTHQTMSGWEATPRLWEMDKENDRYDGSWLVHREEIARALVEDAGVNRIRLEIASGAENPVDYWSKFVAGEIGYKRYKDHLYEKINDNGDARALNPAGVQFAALDYYVENLALPMKRLLEARGERLIVNLCYVDFRWSKLAGSLSHASRPEEYAELIDAALEHLSRKYGLSPDFVEIILEPDNTRDWSGDAIGDAIVALDARLSSRGVRPTYVAPSTSHATRTGDYLDRLARNAQAANLVGVVSYHRYDGPRADGALPRLAAKAEKIGATIEMLEYVGGRAEHLFADIKAGASAWQRYGVAAKADAAGKSKPGYLLEFANGEVALKPGVAAMAEIFRNVREGAVRIDAAAEAPGVDAVAFRNRDGRHAVFVLAAGAGPIAIEGLPKGRYRAAFAPKGAAASRNLGVIAADDRRRVEMSVDAPGVLSLVAAAANAAD
;
A
#
# COMPACT_ATOMS: atom_id res chain seq x y z
N MET A 1 -14.02 -5.42 -86.82
CA MET A 1 -13.44 -4.78 -85.61
C MET A 1 -14.29 -5.22 -84.44
N GLU A 2 -13.97 -6.39 -83.92
CA GLU A 2 -14.66 -7.02 -82.79
C GLU A 2 -13.93 -6.61 -81.52
N SER A 3 -14.61 -6.00 -80.56
CA SER A 3 -14.08 -5.76 -79.22
C SER A 3 -14.88 -6.55 -78.19
N ARG A 4 -14.18 -7.49 -77.57
CA ARG A 4 -14.62 -8.35 -76.48
C ARG A 4 -14.75 -7.54 -75.19
N LEU A 5 -15.80 -7.78 -74.42
CA LEU A 5 -15.86 -7.46 -72.98
C LEU A 5 -16.32 -8.71 -72.24
N ALA A 6 -15.39 -9.30 -71.49
CA ALA A 6 -15.59 -10.44 -70.62
C ALA A 6 -16.13 -9.96 -69.26
N ALA A 7 -17.13 -10.66 -68.73
CA ALA A 7 -17.63 -10.47 -67.38
C ALA A 7 -16.75 -11.24 -66.37
N PRO A 8 -16.42 -10.68 -65.19
CA PRO A 8 -15.78 -11.43 -64.13
C PRO A 8 -16.86 -12.14 -63.29
N ALA A 9 -16.70 -13.45 -63.11
CA ALA A 9 -17.47 -14.23 -62.15
C ALA A 9 -16.94 -13.97 -60.72
N LEU A 10 -17.80 -13.48 -59.84
CA LEU A 10 -17.51 -13.30 -58.42
C LEU A 10 -17.68 -14.65 -57.70
N LEU A 11 -16.57 -15.30 -57.35
CA LEU A 11 -16.58 -16.50 -56.51
C LEU A 11 -16.72 -16.08 -55.04
N ALA A 12 -17.89 -16.32 -54.45
CA ALA A 12 -18.10 -16.20 -53.01
C ALA A 12 -17.56 -17.45 -52.31
N VAL A 13 -16.40 -17.34 -51.66
CA VAL A 13 -15.89 -18.38 -50.76
C VAL A 13 -16.62 -18.22 -49.42
N ILE A 14 -17.61 -19.06 -49.18
CA ILE A 14 -18.21 -19.23 -47.84
C ILE A 14 -17.22 -20.05 -47.02
N ALA A 15 -16.37 -19.35 -46.26
CA ALA A 15 -15.60 -19.97 -45.19
C ALA A 15 -16.57 -20.29 -44.03
N LEU A 16 -17.11 -21.51 -44.01
CA LEU A 16 -17.68 -22.12 -42.82
C LEU A 16 -16.53 -22.43 -41.85
N GLY A 17 -16.02 -21.39 -41.20
CA GLY A 17 -15.16 -21.53 -40.05
C GLY A 17 -16.00 -22.11 -38.91
N CYS A 18 -15.76 -23.37 -38.57
CA CYS A 18 -16.11 -23.91 -37.26
C CYS A 18 -15.44 -23.02 -36.21
N SER A 19 -16.19 -22.05 -35.69
CA SER A 19 -15.81 -21.38 -34.46
C SER A 19 -15.97 -22.42 -33.37
N ALA A 20 -14.87 -23.09 -33.02
CA ALA A 20 -14.77 -23.67 -31.69
C ALA A 20 -15.17 -22.52 -30.75
N ALA A 21 -16.24 -22.72 -29.97
CA ALA A 21 -16.62 -21.76 -28.96
C ALA A 21 -15.36 -21.47 -28.14
N ALA A 22 -14.82 -20.26 -28.26
CA ALA A 22 -13.73 -19.87 -27.40
C ALA A 22 -14.27 -20.04 -25.99
N ASP A 23 -13.60 -20.85 -25.15
CA ASP A 23 -14.01 -21.03 -23.77
C ASP A 23 -14.03 -19.64 -23.12
N ASP A 24 -15.24 -19.09 -22.95
CA ASP A 24 -15.45 -17.79 -22.35
C ASP A 24 -14.81 -17.82 -20.96
N LYS A 25 -13.90 -16.88 -20.71
CA LYS A 25 -13.30 -16.75 -19.38
C LYS A 25 -14.36 -16.24 -18.41
N ARG A 26 -15.01 -17.14 -17.68
CA ARG A 26 -16.14 -16.83 -16.80
C ARG A 26 -15.68 -16.41 -15.40
N VAL A 27 -16.27 -15.34 -14.90
CA VAL A 27 -16.12 -14.81 -13.54
C VAL A 27 -17.50 -14.70 -12.91
N ILE A 28 -17.69 -15.28 -11.72
CA ILE A 28 -18.93 -15.21 -10.95
C ILE A 28 -18.71 -14.33 -9.72
N VAL A 29 -19.60 -13.36 -9.52
CA VAL A 29 -19.64 -12.50 -8.32
C VAL A 29 -20.83 -12.90 -7.46
N ASP A 30 -20.61 -13.07 -6.15
CA ASP A 30 -21.66 -13.26 -5.16
C ASP A 30 -21.60 -12.16 -4.09
N PRO A 31 -22.42 -11.10 -4.23
CA PRO A 31 -22.46 -9.99 -3.28
C PRO A 31 -23.00 -10.35 -1.88
N SER A 32 -23.59 -11.54 -1.71
CA SER A 32 -24.12 -11.99 -0.41
C SER A 32 -23.04 -12.56 0.50
N ARG A 33 -21.94 -13.05 -0.09
CA ARG A 33 -20.77 -13.57 0.63
C ARG A 33 -19.75 -12.46 0.81
N THR A 34 -19.43 -12.14 2.06
CA THR A 34 -18.51 -11.07 2.43
C THR A 34 -17.27 -11.64 3.10
N HIS A 35 -16.16 -10.90 3.00
CA HIS A 35 -14.85 -11.25 3.55
C HIS A 35 -14.32 -10.05 4.37
N GLN A 36 -13.04 -9.71 4.28
CA GLN A 36 -12.45 -8.62 5.03
C GLN A 36 -12.94 -7.23 4.58
N THR A 37 -12.84 -6.27 5.50
CA THR A 37 -13.01 -4.84 5.24
C THR A 37 -11.66 -4.21 4.95
N MET A 38 -11.59 -3.37 3.92
CA MET A 38 -10.36 -2.70 3.49
C MET A 38 -10.03 -1.52 4.39
N SER A 39 -8.78 -1.45 4.87
CA SER A 39 -8.23 -0.38 5.71
C SER A 39 -7.43 0.66 4.90
N GLY A 40 -7.20 0.44 3.61
CA GLY A 40 -6.70 1.45 2.68
C GLY A 40 -5.51 1.02 1.83
N TRP A 41 -4.99 1.97 1.06
CA TRP A 41 -3.83 1.80 0.17
C TRP A 41 -2.74 2.74 0.63
N GLU A 42 -1.58 2.17 0.94
CA GLU A 42 -0.53 2.85 1.69
C GLU A 42 0.71 3.11 0.83
N ALA A 43 1.40 4.19 1.16
CA ALA A 43 2.76 4.47 0.70
C ALA A 43 3.59 5.03 1.86
N THR A 44 4.88 4.71 1.87
CA THR A 44 5.88 5.40 2.69
C THR A 44 6.28 6.69 1.97
N PRO A 45 6.42 7.84 2.66
CA PRO A 45 6.75 9.14 2.06
C PRO A 45 8.21 9.22 1.59
N ARG A 46 8.69 8.24 0.83
CA ARG A 46 10.00 8.22 0.17
C ARG A 46 9.90 8.91 -1.17
N LEU A 47 10.76 9.91 -1.40
CA LEU A 47 10.96 10.56 -2.70
C LEU A 47 12.44 10.41 -3.13
N TRP A 48 13.00 11.45 -3.77
CA TRP A 48 14.41 11.52 -4.18
C TRP A 48 15.23 12.51 -3.34
N GLU A 49 14.75 12.86 -2.15
CA GLU A 49 15.39 13.81 -1.24
C GLU A 49 16.75 13.36 -0.71
N MET A 50 16.97 12.05 -0.65
CA MET A 50 18.26 11.45 -0.29
C MET A 50 19.03 11.10 -1.57
N ASP A 51 19.84 12.03 -2.08
CA ASP A 51 20.76 11.82 -3.19
C ASP A 51 21.99 11.02 -2.70
N LYS A 52 21.79 9.70 -2.61
CA LYS A 52 22.78 8.75 -2.08
C LYS A 52 24.04 8.67 -2.94
N GLU A 53 23.93 8.97 -4.24
CA GLU A 53 25.02 8.90 -5.20
C GLU A 53 25.98 10.08 -5.04
N ASN A 54 25.42 11.28 -4.85
CA ASN A 54 26.20 12.51 -4.65
C ASN A 54 26.35 12.91 -3.18
N ASP A 55 25.92 12.04 -2.25
CA ASP A 55 26.09 12.20 -0.81
C ASP A 55 25.49 13.50 -0.23
N ARG A 56 24.30 13.90 -0.68
CA ARG A 56 23.68 15.19 -0.34
C ARG A 56 22.16 15.13 -0.25
N TYR A 57 21.57 16.20 0.27
CA TYR A 57 20.13 16.45 0.18
C TYR A 57 19.75 16.99 -1.21
N ASP A 58 18.64 16.49 -1.78
CA ASP A 58 18.04 17.00 -3.02
C ASP A 58 16.57 17.43 -2.77
N GLY A 59 16.37 18.69 -2.42
CA GLY A 59 15.03 19.27 -2.24
C GLY A 59 14.29 19.61 -3.54
N SER A 60 14.79 19.23 -4.73
CA SER A 60 14.19 19.65 -6.01
C SER A 60 12.75 19.20 -6.22
N TRP A 61 12.28 18.19 -5.48
CA TRP A 61 10.88 17.76 -5.53
C TRP A 61 9.91 18.72 -4.83
N LEU A 62 10.38 19.57 -3.92
CA LEU A 62 9.52 20.40 -3.07
C LEU A 62 8.66 21.38 -3.86
N VAL A 63 9.13 21.86 -5.00
CA VAL A 63 8.36 22.72 -5.90
C VAL A 63 7.20 21.98 -6.58
N HIS A 64 7.27 20.64 -6.65
CA HIS A 64 6.24 19.74 -7.19
C HIS A 64 5.39 19.08 -6.10
N ARG A 65 5.56 19.42 -4.81
CA ARG A 65 4.90 18.72 -3.70
C ARG A 65 3.38 18.61 -3.83
N GLU A 66 2.73 19.66 -4.33
CA GLU A 66 1.28 19.70 -4.53
C GLU A 66 0.83 18.83 -5.70
N GLU A 67 1.63 18.80 -6.78
CA GLU A 67 1.40 17.94 -7.93
C GLU A 67 1.60 16.46 -7.55
N ILE A 68 2.64 16.16 -6.79
CA ILE A 68 2.92 14.81 -6.26
C ILE A 68 1.80 14.35 -5.33
N ALA A 69 1.39 15.17 -4.37
CA ALA A 69 0.29 14.83 -3.46
C ALA A 69 -1.02 14.59 -4.22
N ARG A 70 -1.31 15.43 -5.22
CA ARG A 70 -2.46 15.24 -6.12
C ARG A 70 -2.34 13.91 -6.86
N ALA A 71 -1.27 13.68 -7.62
CA ALA A 71 -1.11 12.43 -8.37
C ALA A 71 -1.16 11.19 -7.46
N LEU A 72 -0.64 11.27 -6.22
CA LEU A 72 -0.68 10.18 -5.26
C LEU A 72 -2.12 9.84 -4.80
N VAL A 73 -2.94 10.85 -4.50
CA VAL A 73 -4.33 10.67 -4.04
C VAL A 73 -5.29 10.41 -5.20
N GLU A 74 -5.16 11.16 -6.28
CA GLU A 74 -6.10 11.18 -7.39
C GLU A 74 -5.80 10.09 -8.42
N ASP A 75 -4.54 9.97 -8.82
CA ASP A 75 -4.13 9.02 -9.85
C ASP A 75 -3.75 7.68 -9.22
N ALA A 76 -2.86 7.64 -8.23
CA ALA A 76 -2.49 6.36 -7.62
C ALA A 76 -3.58 5.82 -6.69
N GLY A 77 -4.46 6.67 -6.16
CA GLY A 77 -5.56 6.26 -5.28
C GLY A 77 -5.14 5.98 -3.83
N VAL A 78 -3.96 6.45 -3.40
CA VAL A 78 -3.48 6.28 -2.03
C VAL A 78 -4.34 7.10 -1.05
N ASN A 79 -4.70 6.50 0.07
CA ASN A 79 -5.45 7.16 1.15
C ASN A 79 -4.90 6.87 2.55
N ARG A 80 -3.80 6.14 2.62
CA ARG A 80 -3.06 5.84 3.84
C ARG A 80 -1.60 6.22 3.65
N ILE A 81 -0.96 6.76 4.68
CA ILE A 81 0.47 7.09 4.67
C ILE A 81 1.17 6.43 5.86
N ARG A 82 2.31 5.79 5.59
CA ARG A 82 3.19 5.24 6.64
C ARG A 82 4.27 6.26 7.00
N LEU A 83 4.06 7.02 8.07
CA LEU A 83 5.06 7.92 8.62
C LEU A 83 6.10 7.11 9.39
N GLU A 84 7.37 7.30 9.10
CA GLU A 84 8.46 6.58 9.75
C GLU A 84 9.13 7.45 10.82
N ILE A 85 9.32 6.91 12.02
CA ILE A 85 10.24 7.45 13.02
C ILE A 85 11.42 6.49 13.16
N ALA A 86 12.61 6.97 12.83
CA ALA A 86 13.83 6.19 13.00
C ALA A 86 14.27 6.22 14.47
N SER A 87 14.87 5.14 14.96
CA SER A 87 15.29 5.03 16.36
C SER A 87 16.30 6.08 16.80
N GLY A 88 17.10 6.61 15.86
CA GLY A 88 18.01 7.74 16.13
C GLY A 88 17.32 9.09 16.30
N ALA A 89 15.99 9.14 16.26
CA ALA A 89 15.23 10.34 16.68
C ALA A 89 15.43 10.62 18.17
N GLU A 90 15.69 9.60 19.00
CA GLU A 90 16.16 9.79 20.38
C GLU A 90 17.66 10.05 20.37
N ASN A 91 17.99 11.33 20.19
CA ASN A 91 19.33 11.85 20.10
C ASN A 91 19.32 13.37 20.42
N PRO A 92 20.30 13.90 21.17
CA PRO A 92 20.39 15.34 21.42
C PRO A 92 20.76 16.17 20.17
N VAL A 93 21.13 15.52 19.06
CA VAL A 93 21.52 16.19 17.82
C VAL A 93 20.51 15.89 16.71
N ASP A 94 19.93 16.94 16.15
CA ASP A 94 19.09 16.85 14.96
C ASP A 94 19.93 16.66 13.68
N TYR A 95 20.32 15.42 13.43
CA TYR A 95 21.08 15.06 12.23
C TYR A 95 20.27 15.24 10.93
N TRP A 96 18.94 15.21 10.98
CA TRP A 96 18.11 15.47 9.81
C TRP A 96 18.21 16.93 9.39
N SER A 97 18.02 17.87 10.31
CA SER A 97 18.16 19.30 10.00
C SER A 97 19.56 19.64 9.49
N LYS A 98 20.61 19.03 10.05
CA LYS A 98 21.99 19.17 9.55
C LYS A 98 22.14 18.66 8.11
N PHE A 99 21.51 17.53 7.78
CA PHE A 99 21.54 16.95 6.44
C PHE A 99 20.80 17.84 5.42
N VAL A 100 19.59 18.28 5.75
CA VAL A 100 18.77 19.16 4.88
C VAL A 100 19.44 20.51 4.66
N ALA A 101 20.14 21.05 5.67
CA ALA A 101 20.93 22.27 5.57
C ALA A 101 22.24 22.10 4.78
N GLY A 102 22.62 20.87 4.40
CA GLY A 102 23.87 20.57 3.70
C GLY A 102 25.12 20.64 4.58
N GLU A 103 24.97 20.71 5.91
CA GLU A 103 26.10 20.69 6.85
C GLU A 103 26.79 19.32 6.89
N ILE A 104 26.04 18.25 6.62
CA ILE A 104 26.54 16.88 6.52
C ILE A 104 25.98 16.19 5.27
N GLY A 105 26.74 15.23 4.74
CA GLY A 105 26.27 14.38 3.64
C GLY A 105 25.35 13.24 4.10
N TYR A 106 24.71 12.57 3.14
CA TYR A 106 23.82 11.43 3.37
C TYR A 106 24.50 10.28 4.13
N LYS A 107 25.76 9.96 3.82
CA LYS A 107 26.53 8.89 4.48
C LYS A 107 26.68 9.18 5.97
N ARG A 108 27.00 10.43 6.33
CA ARG A 108 27.12 10.84 7.73
C ARG A 108 25.76 10.83 8.42
N TYR A 109 24.71 11.32 7.77
CA TYR A 109 23.34 11.22 8.29
C TYR A 109 22.94 9.75 8.54
N LYS A 110 23.22 8.85 7.59
CA LYS A 110 22.97 7.41 7.71
C LYS A 110 23.72 6.77 8.89
N ASP A 111 24.93 7.22 9.21
CA ASP A 111 25.65 6.69 10.38
C ASP A 111 24.89 6.91 11.69
N HIS A 112 24.06 7.96 11.77
CA HIS A 112 23.30 8.36 12.96
C HIS A 112 21.81 7.99 12.90
N LEU A 113 21.31 7.48 11.77
CA LEU A 113 19.88 7.17 11.56
C LEU A 113 19.25 6.30 12.67
N TYR A 114 20.03 5.37 13.24
CA TYR A 114 19.61 4.46 14.29
C TYR A 114 20.51 4.54 15.55
N GLU A 115 21.25 5.65 15.71
CA GLU A 115 22.07 5.89 16.89
C GLU A 115 21.19 6.42 18.04
N LYS A 116 20.86 5.54 18.98
CA LYS A 116 19.99 5.83 20.12
C LYS A 116 20.80 6.38 21.30
N ILE A 117 20.62 7.64 21.64
CA ILE A 117 21.23 8.28 22.81
C ILE A 117 20.10 8.65 23.76
N ASN A 118 20.05 7.94 24.89
CA ASN A 118 19.01 8.15 25.89
C ASN A 118 18.91 9.62 26.33
N ASP A 119 17.70 10.14 26.40
CA ASP A 119 17.41 11.56 26.62
C ASP A 119 17.70 12.03 28.06
N ASN A 120 17.49 11.18 29.08
CA ASN A 120 17.75 11.52 30.49
C ASN A 120 17.90 10.33 31.49
N GLY A 121 17.66 9.10 31.07
CA GLY A 121 17.79 7.87 31.86
C GLY A 121 16.56 7.47 32.69
N ASP A 122 15.43 8.15 32.50
CA ASP A 122 14.15 7.88 33.15
C ASP A 122 13.01 7.82 32.13
N ALA A 123 12.66 6.60 31.71
CA ALA A 123 11.54 6.32 30.82
C ALA A 123 10.20 6.98 31.20
N ARG A 124 10.00 7.48 32.43
CA ARG A 124 8.73 8.09 32.87
C ARG A 124 8.65 9.59 32.64
N ALA A 125 9.73 10.22 32.18
CA ALA A 125 9.78 11.65 32.02
C ALA A 125 10.55 12.00 30.75
N LEU A 126 9.88 12.61 29.77
CA LEU A 126 10.54 13.02 28.54
C LEU A 126 11.44 14.25 28.78
N ASN A 127 12.69 14.21 28.34
CA ASN A 127 13.52 15.38 28.08
C ASN A 127 13.39 15.79 26.60
N PRO A 128 12.62 16.85 26.27
CA PRO A 128 12.37 17.21 24.88
C PRO A 128 13.63 17.57 24.08
N ALA A 129 14.72 17.96 24.74
CA ALA A 129 15.99 18.26 24.07
C ALA A 129 16.71 17.00 23.57
N GLY A 130 16.35 15.81 24.07
CA GLY A 130 16.92 14.52 23.67
C GLY A 130 16.15 13.83 22.55
N VAL A 131 15.06 14.43 22.01
CA VAL A 131 14.26 13.83 20.94
C VAL A 131 14.07 14.82 19.79
N GLN A 132 14.24 14.33 18.56
CA GLN A 132 14.20 15.14 17.33
C GLN A 132 13.08 14.68 16.40
N PHE A 133 12.18 15.60 16.06
CA PHE A 133 11.05 15.32 15.17
C PHE A 133 11.19 15.95 13.78
N ALA A 134 12.29 16.63 13.46
CA ALA A 134 12.41 17.37 12.21
C ALA A 134 12.24 16.52 10.94
N ALA A 135 12.68 15.25 10.95
CA ALA A 135 12.44 14.32 9.85
C ALA A 135 10.95 13.96 9.70
N LEU A 136 10.28 13.69 10.82
CA LEU A 136 8.84 13.40 10.84
C LEU A 136 8.04 14.61 10.35
N ASP A 137 8.37 15.80 10.87
CA ASP A 137 7.77 17.08 10.50
C ASP A 137 7.88 17.36 9.01
N TYR A 138 9.05 17.11 8.44
CA TYR A 138 9.30 17.30 7.01
C TYR A 138 8.31 16.50 6.15
N TYR A 139 8.08 15.23 6.46
CA TYR A 139 7.16 14.40 5.68
C TYR A 139 5.68 14.73 5.98
N VAL A 140 5.36 15.15 7.20
CA VAL A 140 4.01 15.61 7.54
C VAL A 140 3.66 16.87 6.74
N GLU A 141 4.52 17.88 6.79
CA GLU A 141 4.28 19.19 6.19
C GLU A 141 4.28 19.15 4.67
N ASN A 142 5.19 18.37 4.07
CA ASN A 142 5.37 18.37 2.61
C ASN A 142 4.57 17.29 1.88
N LEU A 143 3.91 16.37 2.59
CA LEU A 143 3.14 15.30 1.94
C LEU A 143 1.86 14.93 2.69
N ALA A 144 1.92 14.59 3.98
CA ALA A 144 0.73 14.10 4.70
C ALA A 144 -0.38 15.17 4.77
N LEU A 145 -0.06 16.42 5.11
CA LEU A 145 -1.06 17.50 5.15
C LEU A 145 -1.65 17.84 3.78
N PRO A 146 -0.87 17.95 2.68
CA PRO A 146 -1.40 18.03 1.33
C PRO A 146 -2.36 16.88 0.98
N MET A 147 -1.99 15.62 1.29
CA MET A 147 -2.87 14.46 1.06
C MET A 147 -4.17 14.55 1.86
N LYS A 148 -4.08 14.90 3.16
CA LYS A 148 -5.24 15.08 4.04
C LYS A 148 -6.24 16.07 3.45
N ARG A 149 -5.78 17.24 3.01
CA ARG A 149 -6.64 18.25 2.37
C ARG A 149 -7.35 17.71 1.12
N LEU A 150 -6.64 16.97 0.27
CA LEU A 150 -7.21 16.38 -0.95
C LEU A 150 -8.27 15.30 -0.65
N LEU A 151 -8.03 14.48 0.38
CA LEU A 151 -8.97 13.45 0.82
C LEU A 151 -10.21 14.08 1.48
N GLU A 152 -10.04 15.09 2.33
CA GLU A 152 -11.15 15.81 2.97
C GLU A 152 -12.06 16.51 1.96
N ALA A 153 -11.49 17.06 0.88
CA ALA A 153 -12.25 17.63 -0.22
C ALA A 153 -13.15 16.60 -0.93
N ARG A 154 -12.90 15.30 -0.75
CA ARG A 154 -13.71 14.19 -1.28
C ARG A 154 -14.63 13.55 -0.23
N GLY A 155 -14.68 14.11 0.98
CA GLY A 155 -15.41 13.51 2.11
C GLY A 155 -14.71 12.27 2.69
N GLU A 156 -13.42 12.11 2.43
CA GLU A 156 -12.59 11.05 3.00
C GLU A 156 -11.65 11.63 4.09
N ARG A 157 -10.97 10.74 4.80
CA ARG A 157 -9.92 11.11 5.77
C ARG A 157 -8.60 10.48 5.35
N LEU A 158 -7.50 11.13 5.70
CA LEU A 158 -6.19 10.49 5.65
C LEU A 158 -6.08 9.47 6.79
N ILE A 159 -5.60 8.27 6.45
CA ILE A 159 -5.26 7.23 7.41
C ILE A 159 -3.76 7.28 7.66
N VAL A 160 -3.36 7.27 8.92
CA VAL A 160 -1.95 7.43 9.30
C VAL A 160 -1.46 6.21 10.07
N ASN A 161 -0.40 5.59 9.56
CA ASN A 161 0.35 4.54 10.23
C ASN A 161 1.70 5.12 10.70
N LEU A 162 1.93 5.17 12.01
CA LEU A 162 3.25 5.53 12.56
C LEU A 162 4.09 4.26 12.71
N CYS A 163 5.15 4.15 11.91
CA CYS A 163 6.04 3.00 11.86
C CYS A 163 7.39 3.33 12.50
N TYR A 164 7.82 2.52 13.47
CA TYR A 164 9.12 2.64 14.09
C TYR A 164 10.18 1.84 13.33
N VAL A 165 11.37 2.43 13.11
CA VAL A 165 12.44 1.81 12.29
C VAL A 165 13.75 1.76 13.06
N ASP A 166 14.35 0.56 13.19
CA ASP A 166 15.58 0.35 13.97
C ASP A 166 16.53 -0.70 13.38
N PHE A 167 17.14 -0.39 12.24
CA PHE A 167 17.95 -1.35 11.49
C PHE A 167 19.41 -1.44 11.95
N ARG A 168 20.01 -2.63 11.80
CA ARG A 168 21.39 -2.93 12.24
C ARG A 168 22.52 -2.34 11.38
N TRP A 169 22.17 -1.56 10.36
CA TRP A 169 23.08 -1.08 9.30
C TRP A 169 23.60 0.35 9.47
N SER A 170 23.20 1.08 10.52
CA SER A 170 23.93 2.30 10.92
C SER A 170 25.27 1.92 11.54
N LYS A 171 26.30 2.72 11.28
CA LYS A 171 27.63 2.52 11.85
C LYS A 171 27.65 2.75 13.35
N LEU A 172 26.83 3.68 13.83
CA LEU A 172 26.66 4.01 15.24
C LEU A 172 25.31 3.46 15.71
N ALA A 173 25.34 2.79 16.87
CA ALA A 173 24.14 2.19 17.47
C ALA A 173 23.67 2.93 18.72
N GLY A 174 24.56 3.71 19.36
CA GLY A 174 24.34 4.29 20.67
C GLY A 174 24.44 3.25 21.79
N SER A 175 24.05 3.63 23.02
CA SER A 175 24.08 2.78 24.21
C SER A 175 22.70 2.25 24.62
N LEU A 176 21.62 2.84 24.09
CA LEU A 176 20.25 2.46 24.39
C LEU A 176 19.77 1.35 23.45
N SER A 177 18.94 0.45 23.96
CA SER A 177 18.27 -0.60 23.18
C SER A 177 16.78 -0.64 23.52
N HIS A 178 15.96 -0.05 22.66
CA HIS A 178 14.49 -0.03 22.77
C HIS A 178 13.89 -1.45 22.85
N ALA A 179 14.48 -2.42 22.15
CA ALA A 179 14.04 -3.82 22.22
C ALA A 179 14.21 -4.46 23.61
N SER A 180 15.18 -3.99 24.41
CA SER A 180 15.42 -4.49 25.79
C SER A 180 14.95 -3.53 26.89
N ARG A 181 14.39 -2.39 26.48
CA ARG A 181 13.89 -1.31 27.32
C ARG A 181 12.52 -0.86 26.77
N PRO A 182 11.47 -1.69 26.91
CA PRO A 182 10.17 -1.41 26.29
C PRO A 182 9.51 -0.13 26.81
N GLU A 183 9.83 0.31 28.03
CA GLU A 183 9.32 1.59 28.58
C GLU A 183 9.96 2.82 27.90
N GLU A 184 11.24 2.75 27.53
CA GLU A 184 11.95 3.78 26.77
C GLU A 184 11.41 3.83 25.33
N TYR A 185 11.23 2.66 24.70
CA TYR A 185 10.54 2.55 23.42
C TYR A 185 9.18 3.25 23.47
N ALA A 186 8.37 2.90 24.46
CA ALA A 186 7.04 3.46 24.60
C ALA A 186 7.08 4.98 24.82
N GLU A 187 8.16 5.55 25.34
CA GLU A 187 8.26 6.97 25.65
C GLU A 187 8.48 7.75 24.37
N LEU A 188 9.44 7.30 23.55
CA LEU A 188 9.69 7.84 22.22
C LEU A 188 8.42 7.80 21.35
N ILE A 189 7.69 6.68 21.35
CA ILE A 189 6.48 6.55 20.53
C ILE A 189 5.33 7.43 21.07
N ASP A 190 5.09 7.49 22.38
CA ASP A 190 4.09 8.42 22.94
C ASP A 190 4.46 9.88 22.65
N ALA A 191 5.74 10.24 22.79
CA ALA A 191 6.23 11.57 22.45
C ALA A 191 5.98 11.92 20.97
N ALA A 192 6.20 10.97 20.05
CA ALA A 192 5.91 11.15 18.63
C ALA A 192 4.41 11.31 18.36
N LEU A 193 3.55 10.50 18.98
CA LEU A 193 2.09 10.60 18.88
C LEU A 193 1.58 11.94 19.43
N GLU A 194 2.08 12.36 20.59
CA GLU A 194 1.77 13.65 21.22
C GLU A 194 2.22 14.81 20.34
N HIS A 195 3.41 14.75 19.76
CA HIS A 195 3.93 15.77 18.85
C HIS A 195 3.04 15.91 17.60
N LEU A 196 2.69 14.80 16.95
CA LEU A 196 1.79 14.80 15.78
C LEU A 196 0.41 15.38 16.12
N SER A 197 -0.15 15.01 17.27
CA SER A 197 -1.46 15.47 17.72
C SER A 197 -1.43 16.96 18.04
N ARG A 198 -0.49 17.42 18.86
CA ARG A 198 -0.39 18.82 19.31
C ARG A 198 -0.03 19.77 18.19
N LYS A 199 0.93 19.41 17.34
CA LYS A 199 1.44 20.31 16.28
C LYS A 199 0.55 20.31 15.04
N TYR A 200 0.01 19.16 14.65
CA TYR A 200 -0.67 19.01 13.36
C TYR A 200 -2.13 18.55 13.45
N GLY A 201 -2.64 18.23 14.65
CA GLY A 201 -3.97 17.62 14.79
C GLY A 201 -4.06 16.23 14.15
N LEU A 202 -2.92 15.53 14.00
CA LEU A 202 -2.88 14.18 13.46
C LEU A 202 -2.81 13.17 14.60
N SER A 203 -3.75 12.23 14.64
CA SER A 203 -3.73 11.09 15.55
C SER A 203 -3.56 9.83 14.72
N PRO A 204 -2.38 9.17 14.74
CA PRO A 204 -2.17 7.94 14.00
C PRO A 204 -3.22 6.88 14.31
N ASP A 205 -3.81 6.32 13.26
CA ASP A 205 -4.76 5.21 13.32
C ASP A 205 -4.06 3.91 13.71
N PHE A 206 -2.83 3.75 13.24
CA PHE A 206 -2.01 2.57 13.42
C PHE A 206 -0.66 2.95 14.04
N VAL A 207 -0.14 2.05 14.87
CA VAL A 207 1.26 2.06 15.30
C VAL A 207 1.88 0.73 14.90
N GLU A 208 2.83 0.79 13.97
CA GLU A 208 3.64 -0.34 13.53
C GLU A 208 4.90 -0.44 14.38
N ILE A 209 4.94 -1.51 15.18
CA ILE A 209 5.82 -1.59 16.34
C ILE A 209 7.31 -1.58 15.95
N ILE A 210 7.63 -2.23 14.83
CA ILE A 210 8.96 -2.25 14.25
C ILE A 210 8.89 -2.68 12.78
N LEU A 211 9.56 -1.92 11.91
CA LEU A 211 9.79 -2.30 10.52
C LEU A 211 10.84 -3.40 10.42
N GLU A 212 10.54 -4.48 9.70
CA GLU A 212 11.43 -5.60 9.38
C GLU A 212 12.34 -6.02 10.54
N PRO A 213 11.78 -6.53 11.65
CA PRO A 213 12.56 -6.92 12.82
C PRO A 213 13.66 -7.94 12.49
N ASP A 214 13.51 -8.72 11.42
CA ASP A 214 14.52 -9.66 10.94
C ASP A 214 15.74 -9.02 10.24
N ASN A 215 15.70 -7.71 10.00
CA ASN A 215 16.83 -6.87 9.61
C ASN A 215 17.44 -6.07 10.78
N THR A 216 17.05 -6.40 12.01
CA THR A 216 17.58 -5.78 13.24
C THR A 216 18.51 -6.74 14.00
N ARG A 217 19.02 -6.34 15.17
CA ARG A 217 19.79 -7.22 16.06
C ARG A 217 18.92 -7.81 17.18
N ASP A 218 18.13 -6.96 17.83
CA ASP A 218 17.54 -7.28 19.13
C ASP A 218 16.01 -7.44 19.08
N TRP A 219 15.33 -6.99 18.00
CA TRP A 219 13.88 -7.10 17.89
C TRP A 219 13.46 -8.53 17.56
N SER A 220 13.00 -9.25 18.58
CA SER A 220 12.40 -10.57 18.48
C SER A 220 10.89 -10.50 18.72
N GLY A 221 10.14 -11.57 18.42
CA GLY A 221 8.71 -11.60 18.72
C GLY A 221 8.37 -11.35 20.20
N ASP A 222 9.21 -11.83 21.12
CA ASP A 222 9.03 -11.57 22.56
C ASP A 222 9.22 -10.06 22.86
N ALA A 223 10.29 -9.44 22.34
CA ALA A 223 10.56 -8.01 22.51
C ALA A 223 9.47 -7.11 21.89
N ILE A 224 8.90 -7.52 20.75
CA ILE A 224 7.76 -6.83 20.13
C ILE A 224 6.55 -6.91 21.06
N GLY A 225 6.28 -8.07 21.67
CA GLY A 225 5.20 -8.23 22.63
C GLY A 225 5.34 -7.33 23.86
N ASP A 226 6.56 -7.27 24.43
CA ASP A 226 6.85 -6.42 25.58
C ASP A 226 6.70 -4.92 25.24
N ALA A 227 7.14 -4.50 24.05
CA ALA A 227 6.98 -3.15 23.55
C ALA A 227 5.50 -2.74 23.39
N ILE A 228 4.65 -3.64 22.86
CA ILE A 228 3.21 -3.41 22.74
C ILE A 228 2.58 -3.18 24.12
N VAL A 229 2.91 -4.02 25.10
CA VAL A 229 2.33 -3.94 26.45
C VAL A 229 2.73 -2.65 27.15
N ALA A 230 4.02 -2.26 27.09
CA ALA A 230 4.49 -1.01 27.67
C ALA A 230 3.84 0.21 27.00
N LEU A 231 3.75 0.20 25.67
CA LEU A 231 3.11 1.28 24.92
C LEU A 231 1.61 1.37 25.22
N ASP A 232 0.89 0.26 25.23
CA ASP A 232 -0.53 0.24 25.57
C ASP A 232 -0.77 0.74 27.00
N ALA A 233 0.04 0.35 27.98
CA ALA A 233 -0.09 0.85 29.34
C ALA A 233 0.04 2.39 29.40
N ARG A 234 1.03 2.97 28.70
CA ARG A 234 1.23 4.42 28.62
C ARG A 234 0.07 5.12 27.90
N LEU A 235 -0.24 4.70 26.67
CA LEU A 235 -1.30 5.32 25.86
C LEU A 235 -2.68 5.16 26.52
N SER A 236 -2.90 4.02 27.17
CA SER A 236 -4.18 3.71 27.78
C SER A 236 -4.55 4.69 28.89
N SER A 237 -3.56 5.13 29.66
CA SER A 237 -3.70 6.12 30.73
C SER A 237 -4.16 7.50 30.26
N ARG A 238 -3.95 7.82 28.97
CA ARG A 238 -4.34 9.09 28.35
C ARG A 238 -5.53 8.97 27.38
N GLY A 239 -6.17 7.81 27.32
CA GLY A 239 -7.32 7.58 26.45
C GLY A 239 -7.00 7.45 24.95
N VAL A 240 -5.71 7.31 24.58
CA VAL A 240 -5.27 7.05 23.20
C VAL A 240 -5.33 5.54 22.95
N ARG A 241 -5.84 5.10 21.79
CA ARG A 241 -5.99 3.68 21.40
C ARG A 241 -5.76 3.49 19.89
N PRO A 242 -4.51 3.51 19.40
CA PRO A 242 -4.24 3.15 18.01
C PRO A 242 -4.42 1.64 17.81
N THR A 243 -4.52 1.21 16.57
CA THR A 243 -4.43 -0.21 16.22
C THR A 243 -2.96 -0.62 16.14
N TYR A 244 -2.56 -1.64 16.90
CA TYR A 244 -1.17 -2.14 16.85
C TYR A 244 -0.96 -3.06 15.64
N VAL A 245 0.12 -2.78 14.90
CA VAL A 245 0.57 -3.51 13.72
C VAL A 245 1.90 -4.21 14.03
N ALA A 246 1.94 -5.53 13.93
CA ALA A 246 3.13 -6.33 14.22
C ALA A 246 3.08 -7.68 13.49
N PRO A 247 4.21 -8.34 13.15
CA PRO A 247 5.59 -7.93 13.40
C PRO A 247 6.26 -7.20 12.22
N SER A 248 5.60 -7.02 11.08
CA SER A 248 6.15 -6.35 9.89
C SER A 248 7.47 -6.91 9.34
N THR A 249 7.61 -8.24 9.38
CA THR A 249 8.82 -8.93 8.88
C THR A 249 9.03 -8.73 7.38
N SER A 250 10.29 -8.66 6.95
CA SER A 250 10.68 -8.52 5.53
C SER A 250 10.20 -9.69 4.64
N HIS A 251 9.94 -10.85 5.26
CA HIS A 251 9.50 -12.07 4.59
C HIS A 251 8.19 -12.59 5.20
N ALA A 252 7.19 -12.84 4.36
CA ALA A 252 5.92 -13.45 4.78
C ALA A 252 6.13 -14.81 5.46
N THR A 253 7.10 -15.61 4.99
CA THR A 253 7.42 -16.90 5.60
C THR A 253 7.94 -16.81 7.03
N ARG A 254 8.46 -15.65 7.47
CA ARG A 254 8.99 -15.45 8.83
C ARG A 254 7.95 -14.88 9.80
N THR A 255 6.90 -14.25 9.29
CA THR A 255 5.88 -13.58 10.09
C THR A 255 5.26 -14.52 11.12
N GLY A 256 5.00 -15.77 10.73
CA GLY A 256 4.39 -16.77 11.59
C GLY A 256 5.21 -17.13 12.85
N ASP A 257 6.54 -17.14 12.75
CA ASP A 257 7.45 -17.47 13.86
C ASP A 257 7.56 -16.31 14.85
N TYR A 258 7.59 -15.08 14.34
CA TYR A 258 7.56 -13.88 15.18
C TYR A 258 6.24 -13.77 15.93
N LEU A 259 5.13 -14.03 15.24
CA LEU A 259 3.80 -14.01 15.84
C LEU A 259 3.66 -15.07 16.94
N ASP A 260 4.18 -16.29 16.73
CA ASP A 260 4.14 -17.34 17.75
C ASP A 260 4.93 -16.97 19.02
N ARG A 261 6.05 -16.25 18.87
CA ARG A 261 6.82 -15.77 20.03
C ARG A 261 6.09 -14.63 20.74
N LEU A 262 5.62 -13.63 19.99
CA LEU A 262 4.80 -12.53 20.52
C LEU A 262 3.60 -13.07 21.30
N ALA A 263 2.90 -14.07 20.75
CA ALA A 263 1.69 -14.64 21.33
C ALA A 263 1.91 -15.43 22.64
N ARG A 264 3.17 -15.64 23.06
CA ARG A 264 3.47 -16.16 24.41
C ARG A 264 3.08 -15.16 25.49
N ASN A 265 3.08 -13.86 25.17
CA ASN A 265 2.46 -12.83 25.97
C ASN A 265 1.00 -12.67 25.52
N ALA A 266 0.07 -13.25 26.29
CA ALA A 266 -1.35 -13.23 25.94
C ALA A 266 -1.94 -11.80 25.90
N GLN A 267 -1.43 -10.88 26.74
CA GLN A 267 -1.84 -9.48 26.69
C GLN A 267 -1.43 -8.84 25.36
N ALA A 268 -0.16 -9.01 24.96
CA ALA A 268 0.31 -8.51 23.68
C ALA A 268 -0.48 -9.09 22.49
N ALA A 269 -0.74 -10.41 22.51
CA ALA A 269 -1.53 -11.08 21.47
C ALA A 269 -2.92 -10.45 21.28
N ASN A 270 -3.60 -10.15 22.39
CA ASN A 270 -4.95 -9.56 22.38
C ASN A 270 -4.96 -8.08 21.96
N LEU A 271 -3.81 -7.41 21.99
CA LEU A 271 -3.68 -6.00 21.60
C LEU A 271 -3.35 -5.84 20.11
N VAL A 272 -2.77 -6.84 19.46
CA VAL A 272 -2.46 -6.79 18.02
C VAL A 272 -3.76 -6.80 17.22
N GLY A 273 -4.02 -5.71 16.48
CA GLY A 273 -5.16 -5.64 15.56
C GLY A 273 -4.79 -6.00 14.12
N VAL A 274 -3.51 -5.92 13.76
CA VAL A 274 -3.02 -6.23 12.41
C VAL A 274 -1.74 -7.05 12.46
N VAL A 275 -1.74 -8.17 11.73
CA VAL A 275 -0.55 -8.94 11.41
C VAL A 275 0.02 -8.49 10.07
N SER A 276 1.09 -7.68 10.10
CA SER A 276 1.75 -7.20 8.87
C SER A 276 2.91 -8.07 8.40
N TYR A 277 3.11 -8.09 7.08
CA TYR A 277 4.22 -8.79 6.43
C TYR A 277 4.66 -8.08 5.14
N HIS A 278 5.89 -8.35 4.71
CA HIS A 278 6.42 -7.96 3.40
C HIS A 278 6.65 -9.21 2.52
N ARG A 279 6.97 -8.99 1.25
CA ARG A 279 7.09 -10.07 0.25
C ARG A 279 8.50 -10.25 -0.32
N TYR A 280 9.54 -9.87 0.42
CA TYR A 280 10.92 -9.96 -0.08
C TYR A 280 11.45 -11.40 -0.24
N ASP A 281 10.72 -12.41 0.26
CA ASP A 281 10.96 -13.82 0.00
C ASP A 281 10.33 -14.33 -1.32
N GLY A 282 9.73 -13.43 -2.10
CA GLY A 282 9.31 -13.65 -3.48
C GLY A 282 8.18 -14.66 -3.61
N PRO A 283 8.26 -15.64 -4.53
CA PRO A 283 7.20 -16.63 -4.73
C PRO A 283 6.85 -17.46 -3.49
N ARG A 284 7.74 -17.54 -2.48
CA ARG A 284 7.45 -18.24 -1.23
C ARG A 284 6.40 -17.54 -0.39
N ALA A 285 6.17 -16.25 -0.59
CA ALA A 285 5.15 -15.49 0.12
C ALA A 285 3.75 -16.08 -0.12
N ASP A 286 3.43 -16.48 -1.36
CA ASP A 286 2.10 -17.01 -1.71
C ASP A 286 1.73 -18.27 -0.90
N GLY A 287 2.71 -19.15 -0.66
CA GLY A 287 2.51 -20.35 0.16
C GLY A 287 2.35 -20.06 1.65
N ALA A 288 2.78 -18.89 2.13
CA ALA A 288 2.68 -18.50 3.53
C ALA A 288 1.31 -17.89 3.86
N LEU A 289 0.67 -17.18 2.91
CA LEU A 289 -0.51 -16.35 3.19
C LEU A 289 -1.66 -17.10 3.89
N PRO A 290 -2.09 -18.31 3.47
CA PRO A 290 -3.19 -19.00 4.13
C PRO A 290 -2.89 -19.32 5.60
N ARG A 291 -1.62 -19.63 5.92
CA ARG A 291 -1.21 -19.90 7.31
C ARG A 291 -1.14 -18.61 8.13
N LEU A 292 -0.73 -17.49 7.53
CA LEU A 292 -0.72 -16.19 8.18
C LEU A 292 -2.14 -15.74 8.50
N ALA A 293 -3.06 -15.83 7.53
CA ALA A 293 -4.47 -15.51 7.73
C ALA A 293 -5.08 -16.31 8.90
N ALA A 294 -4.86 -17.63 8.91
CA ALA A 294 -5.36 -18.49 9.98
C ALA A 294 -4.72 -18.21 11.36
N LYS A 295 -3.49 -17.69 11.41
CA LYS A 295 -2.85 -17.28 12.67
C LYS A 295 -3.37 -15.94 13.16
N ALA A 296 -3.56 -14.96 12.27
CA ALA A 296 -4.13 -13.66 12.61
C ALA A 296 -5.57 -13.80 13.12
N GLU A 297 -6.39 -14.64 12.46
CA GLU A 297 -7.77 -14.92 12.88
C GLU A 297 -7.85 -15.44 14.33
N LYS A 298 -6.92 -16.30 14.75
CA LYS A 298 -6.88 -16.85 16.12
C LYS A 298 -6.72 -15.81 17.22
N ILE A 299 -6.14 -14.66 16.90
CA ILE A 299 -5.96 -13.54 17.83
C ILE A 299 -6.92 -12.37 17.52
N GLY A 300 -7.85 -12.56 16.59
CA GLY A 300 -8.81 -11.52 16.18
C GLY A 300 -8.21 -10.40 15.34
N ALA A 301 -7.03 -10.60 14.74
CA ALA A 301 -6.34 -9.61 13.91
C ALA A 301 -6.65 -9.81 12.41
N THR A 302 -6.54 -8.74 11.62
CA THR A 302 -6.46 -8.84 10.14
C THR A 302 -5.02 -9.05 9.69
N ILE A 303 -4.79 -9.28 8.39
CA ILE A 303 -3.45 -9.26 7.81
C ILE A 303 -3.29 -8.07 6.85
N GLU A 304 -2.09 -7.53 6.73
CA GLU A 304 -1.78 -6.43 5.81
C GLU A 304 -0.41 -6.63 5.14
N MET A 305 -0.32 -6.38 3.83
CA MET A 305 0.95 -6.43 3.10
C MET A 305 1.54 -5.02 3.01
N LEU A 306 2.49 -4.69 3.88
CA LEU A 306 2.89 -3.29 4.10
C LEU A 306 4.23 -2.90 3.46
N GLU A 307 4.84 -3.77 2.64
CA GLU A 307 5.93 -3.34 1.74
C GLU A 307 6.30 -4.40 0.68
N TYR A 308 6.36 -4.00 -0.58
CA TYR A 308 7.02 -4.77 -1.63
C TYR A 308 7.43 -3.95 -2.86
N VAL A 309 8.73 -3.63 -2.98
CA VAL A 309 9.32 -2.92 -4.15
C VAL A 309 8.96 -3.56 -5.50
N GLY A 310 8.93 -4.90 -5.55
CA GLY A 310 8.56 -5.69 -6.74
C GLY A 310 7.06 -5.82 -6.98
N GLY A 311 6.24 -5.10 -6.21
CA GLY A 311 4.79 -5.18 -6.22
C GLY A 311 4.16 -4.94 -7.60
N ARG A 312 3.15 -5.75 -7.91
CA ARG A 312 2.35 -5.78 -9.14
C ARG A 312 0.93 -6.24 -8.82
N ALA A 313 0.00 -6.07 -9.76
CA ALA A 313 -1.39 -6.47 -9.61
C ALA A 313 -1.56 -7.95 -9.24
N GLU A 314 -0.73 -8.85 -9.77
CA GLU A 314 -0.80 -10.28 -9.45
C GLU A 314 -0.56 -10.55 -7.95
N HIS A 315 0.40 -9.83 -7.35
CA HIS A 315 0.69 -9.95 -5.92
C HIS A 315 -0.45 -9.36 -5.09
N LEU A 316 -0.96 -8.19 -5.49
CA LEU A 316 -2.11 -7.54 -4.85
C LEU A 316 -3.35 -8.45 -4.83
N PHE A 317 -3.67 -9.13 -5.93
CA PHE A 317 -4.78 -10.10 -5.98
C PHE A 317 -4.55 -11.27 -5.02
N ALA A 318 -3.35 -11.85 -5.00
CA ALA A 318 -3.02 -12.94 -4.09
C ALA A 318 -3.18 -12.53 -2.61
N ASP A 319 -2.67 -11.36 -2.23
CA ASP A 319 -2.77 -10.82 -0.88
C ASP A 319 -4.24 -10.55 -0.49
N ILE A 320 -5.01 -9.86 -1.33
CA ILE A 320 -6.43 -9.58 -1.09
C ILE A 320 -7.23 -10.87 -0.95
N LYS A 321 -7.01 -11.87 -1.79
CA LYS A 321 -7.73 -13.15 -1.72
C LYS A 321 -7.36 -13.95 -0.48
N ALA A 322 -6.15 -13.77 0.05
CA ALA A 322 -5.73 -14.35 1.33
C ALA A 322 -6.30 -13.60 2.55
N GLY A 323 -6.97 -12.46 2.36
CA GLY A 323 -7.60 -11.70 3.43
C GLY A 323 -6.89 -10.40 3.79
N ALA A 324 -5.90 -9.94 3.01
CA ALA A 324 -5.24 -8.67 3.29
C ALA A 324 -6.21 -7.48 3.23
N SER A 325 -6.22 -6.65 4.27
CA SER A 325 -7.08 -5.45 4.39
C SER A 325 -6.41 -4.17 3.89
N ALA A 326 -5.08 -4.15 3.80
CA ALA A 326 -4.30 -3.06 3.22
C ALA A 326 -3.15 -3.59 2.37
N TRP A 327 -2.63 -2.72 1.52
CA TRP A 327 -1.51 -3.04 0.66
C TRP A 327 -0.63 -1.80 0.39
N GLN A 328 0.69 -1.98 0.44
CA GLN A 328 1.69 -0.96 0.13
C GLN A 328 2.69 -1.48 -0.91
N ARG A 329 2.93 -0.70 -1.97
CA ARG A 329 4.05 -1.00 -2.87
C ARG A 329 5.38 -0.68 -2.20
N TYR A 330 5.68 0.60 -1.97
CA TYR A 330 6.83 1.08 -1.21
C TYR A 330 6.75 2.61 -1.13
N GLY A 331 7.42 3.31 -2.06
CA GLY A 331 7.59 4.76 -2.02
C GLY A 331 6.61 5.55 -2.89
N VAL A 332 6.58 6.86 -2.68
CA VAL A 332 5.68 7.79 -3.38
C VAL A 332 6.14 8.06 -4.81
N ALA A 333 7.29 8.73 -4.98
CA ALA A 333 7.77 9.15 -6.30
C ALA A 333 9.28 8.97 -6.47
N ALA A 334 9.72 8.62 -7.67
CA ALA A 334 11.13 8.61 -8.03
C ALA A 334 11.41 9.54 -9.22
N LYS A 335 12.56 10.23 -9.17
CA LYS A 335 13.08 10.99 -10.30
C LYS A 335 13.69 10.03 -11.33
N ALA A 336 13.32 10.21 -12.59
CA ALA A 336 13.98 9.53 -13.69
C ALA A 336 15.37 10.14 -13.96
N ASP A 337 16.33 9.28 -14.28
CA ASP A 337 17.66 9.69 -14.73
C ASP A 337 17.61 10.25 -16.18
N ALA A 338 18.77 10.70 -16.68
CA ALA A 338 18.88 11.23 -18.04
C ALA A 338 18.55 10.20 -19.14
N ALA A 339 18.55 8.90 -18.81
CA ALA A 339 18.13 7.82 -19.71
C ALA A 339 16.64 7.48 -19.56
N GLY A 340 15.88 8.24 -18.78
CA GLY A 340 14.46 8.04 -18.54
C GLY A 340 14.16 6.86 -17.61
N LYS A 341 15.13 6.41 -16.80
CA LYS A 341 14.93 5.30 -15.85
C LYS A 341 14.80 5.83 -14.44
N SER A 342 13.78 5.38 -13.72
CA SER A 342 13.61 5.62 -12.28
C SER A 342 13.72 4.34 -11.45
N LYS A 343 13.97 4.49 -10.15
CA LYS A 343 14.09 3.39 -9.19
C LYS A 343 12.79 2.57 -9.11
N PRO A 344 12.86 1.24 -8.90
CA PRO A 344 11.67 0.40 -8.73
C PRO A 344 10.96 0.69 -7.38
N GLY A 345 9.73 0.21 -7.23
CA GLY A 345 8.97 0.29 -5.96
C GLY A 345 8.13 1.54 -5.78
N TYR A 346 8.31 2.57 -6.60
CA TYR A 346 7.56 3.82 -6.49
C TYR A 346 6.22 3.76 -7.25
N LEU A 347 5.23 4.52 -6.79
CA LEU A 347 3.92 4.66 -7.44
C LEU A 347 3.96 5.70 -8.56
N LEU A 348 4.73 6.77 -8.36
CA LEU A 348 4.89 7.87 -9.29
C LEU A 348 6.31 7.96 -9.83
N GLU A 349 6.43 8.59 -10.99
CA GLU A 349 7.68 8.96 -11.63
C GLU A 349 7.66 10.46 -11.95
N PHE A 350 8.77 11.13 -11.71
CA PHE A 350 9.02 12.48 -12.19
C PHE A 350 10.01 12.42 -13.36
N ALA A 351 9.55 12.80 -14.55
CA ALA A 351 10.34 12.80 -15.77
C ALA A 351 9.97 14.02 -16.61
N ASN A 352 10.98 14.67 -17.21
CA ASN A 352 10.78 15.82 -18.12
C ASN A 352 9.94 16.97 -17.55
N GLY A 353 9.94 17.15 -16.22
CA GLY A 353 9.17 18.22 -15.57
C GLY A 353 7.73 17.84 -15.17
N GLU A 354 7.32 16.60 -15.40
CA GLU A 354 5.95 16.13 -15.15
C GLU A 354 5.94 14.98 -14.12
N VAL A 355 4.92 14.97 -13.26
CA VAL A 355 4.61 13.85 -12.36
C VAL A 355 3.55 12.95 -13.00
N ALA A 356 3.82 11.66 -13.09
CA ALA A 356 2.88 10.68 -13.61
C ALA A 356 2.94 9.34 -12.86
N LEU A 357 1.92 8.49 -13.04
CA LEU A 357 1.98 7.10 -12.61
C LEU A 357 3.17 6.39 -13.26
N LYS A 358 3.95 5.69 -12.46
CA LYS A 358 5.06 4.89 -12.97
C LYS A 358 4.53 3.74 -13.84
N PRO A 359 5.18 3.40 -14.97
CA PRO A 359 4.83 2.23 -15.76
C PRO A 359 4.67 0.96 -14.90
N GLY A 360 3.55 0.27 -15.08
CA GLY A 360 3.16 -0.93 -14.33
C GLY A 360 2.34 -0.67 -13.07
N VAL A 361 2.03 0.59 -12.73
CA VAL A 361 1.19 0.96 -11.58
C VAL A 361 -0.29 1.03 -11.94
N ALA A 362 -0.64 1.35 -13.18
CA ALA A 362 -2.04 1.62 -13.59
C ALA A 362 -3.03 0.52 -13.18
N ALA A 363 -2.64 -0.75 -13.28
CA ALA A 363 -3.47 -1.89 -12.89
C ALA A 363 -3.79 -1.94 -11.39
N MET A 364 -2.84 -1.57 -10.52
CA MET A 364 -3.10 -1.45 -9.07
C MET A 364 -3.90 -0.19 -8.77
N ALA A 365 -3.58 0.91 -9.46
CA ALA A 365 -4.27 2.19 -9.29
C ALA A 365 -5.77 2.12 -9.66
N GLU A 366 -6.16 1.26 -10.62
CA GLU A 366 -7.58 0.97 -10.88
C GLU A 366 -8.30 0.47 -9.63
N ILE A 367 -7.67 -0.40 -8.85
CA ILE A 367 -8.24 -0.91 -7.61
C ILE A 367 -8.21 0.20 -6.55
N PHE A 368 -7.07 0.86 -6.39
CA PHE A 368 -6.86 1.84 -5.31
C PHE A 368 -7.82 3.03 -5.39
N ARG A 369 -8.07 3.55 -6.60
CA ARG A 369 -9.01 4.65 -6.84
C ARG A 369 -10.47 4.27 -6.58
N ASN A 370 -10.84 3.00 -6.72
CA ASN A 370 -12.24 2.56 -6.79
C ASN A 370 -12.68 1.69 -5.61
N VAL A 371 -11.75 1.33 -4.73
CA VAL A 371 -12.01 0.63 -3.48
C VAL A 371 -11.46 1.51 -2.38
N ARG A 372 -12.32 2.10 -1.54
CA ARG A 372 -11.88 3.05 -0.50
C ARG A 372 -11.87 2.39 0.87
N GLU A 373 -11.37 3.10 1.89
CA GLU A 373 -11.44 2.66 3.28
C GLU A 373 -12.89 2.26 3.64
N GLY A 374 -13.03 1.10 4.27
CA GLY A 374 -14.32 0.55 4.66
C GLY A 374 -15.08 -0.17 3.56
N ALA A 375 -14.53 -0.27 2.35
CA ALA A 375 -15.06 -1.20 1.36
C ALA A 375 -14.96 -2.64 1.88
N VAL A 376 -15.98 -3.44 1.65
CA VAL A 376 -16.01 -4.86 2.05
C VAL A 376 -15.72 -5.71 0.83
N ARG A 377 -14.75 -6.63 0.93
CA ARG A 377 -14.52 -7.62 -0.13
C ARG A 377 -15.72 -8.56 -0.19
N ILE A 378 -16.27 -8.73 -1.39
CA ILE A 378 -17.32 -9.71 -1.68
C ILE A 378 -16.75 -10.85 -2.54
N ASP A 379 -17.45 -11.96 -2.58
CA ASP A 379 -16.96 -13.14 -3.26
C ASP A 379 -16.93 -12.95 -4.78
N ALA A 380 -15.82 -13.37 -5.39
CA ALA A 380 -15.61 -13.40 -6.83
C ALA A 380 -14.71 -14.59 -7.18
N ALA A 381 -15.16 -15.42 -8.10
CA ALA A 381 -14.45 -16.62 -8.53
C ALA A 381 -14.30 -16.63 -10.05
N ALA A 382 -13.07 -16.88 -10.52
CA ALA A 382 -12.80 -17.16 -11.93
C ALA A 382 -12.86 -18.68 -12.14
N GLU A 383 -13.60 -19.13 -13.16
CA GLU A 383 -13.75 -20.54 -13.50
C GLU A 383 -12.81 -20.98 -14.64
N ALA A 384 -12.10 -20.04 -15.25
CA ALA A 384 -11.20 -20.29 -16.37
C ALA A 384 -9.72 -20.09 -16.00
N PRO A 385 -8.80 -20.93 -16.51
CA PRO A 385 -7.37 -20.70 -16.37
C PRO A 385 -6.94 -19.35 -16.95
N GLY A 386 -5.96 -18.72 -16.29
CA GLY A 386 -5.41 -17.43 -16.75
C GLY A 386 -6.32 -16.23 -16.50
N VAL A 387 -7.35 -16.37 -15.65
CA VAL A 387 -8.11 -15.27 -15.08
C VAL A 387 -8.16 -15.39 -13.57
N ASP A 388 -8.09 -14.25 -12.89
CA ASP A 388 -8.42 -14.13 -11.47
C ASP A 388 -9.33 -12.91 -11.24
N ALA A 389 -10.08 -12.90 -10.14
CA ALA A 389 -11.04 -11.85 -9.84
C ALA A 389 -11.08 -11.49 -8.36
N VAL A 390 -11.29 -10.21 -8.09
CA VAL A 390 -11.66 -9.68 -6.77
C VAL A 390 -12.81 -8.68 -6.94
N ALA A 391 -13.71 -8.64 -5.97
CA ALA A 391 -14.85 -7.74 -6.00
C ALA A 391 -15.08 -7.11 -4.63
N PHE A 392 -15.66 -5.92 -4.63
CA PHE A 392 -15.87 -5.10 -3.44
C PHE A 392 -17.21 -4.40 -3.47
N ARG A 393 -17.76 -4.14 -2.28
CA ARG A 393 -18.84 -3.19 -2.06
C ARG A 393 -18.31 -2.04 -1.23
N ASN A 394 -18.28 -0.83 -1.81
CA ASN A 394 -17.88 0.40 -1.11
C ASN A 394 -18.92 0.80 -0.06
N ARG A 395 -18.55 1.69 0.87
CA ARG A 395 -19.45 2.22 1.91
C ARG A 395 -20.71 2.90 1.34
N ASP A 396 -20.59 3.48 0.15
CA ASP A 396 -21.71 4.08 -0.59
C ASP A 396 -22.59 3.06 -1.34
N GLY A 397 -22.33 1.76 -1.18
CA GLY A 397 -23.06 0.66 -1.82
C GLY A 397 -22.61 0.34 -3.24
N ARG A 398 -21.72 1.14 -3.86
CA ARG A 398 -21.24 0.86 -5.22
C ARG A 398 -20.39 -0.40 -5.23
N HIS A 399 -20.65 -1.25 -6.23
CA HIS A 399 -19.88 -2.46 -6.45
C HIS A 399 -18.73 -2.20 -7.42
N ALA A 400 -17.57 -2.77 -7.13
CA ALA A 400 -16.40 -2.72 -8.01
C ALA A 400 -15.87 -4.14 -8.20
N VAL A 401 -15.67 -4.54 -9.46
CA VAL A 401 -15.15 -5.86 -9.84
C VAL A 401 -13.89 -5.66 -10.67
N PHE A 402 -12.84 -6.39 -10.33
CA PHE A 402 -11.56 -6.34 -11.00
C PHE A 402 -11.18 -7.73 -11.46
N VAL A 403 -10.89 -7.86 -12.74
CA VAL A 403 -10.52 -9.12 -13.38
C VAL A 403 -9.09 -9.01 -13.89
N LEU A 404 -8.20 -9.79 -13.30
CA LEU A 404 -6.83 -9.97 -13.75
C LEU A 404 -6.82 -11.00 -14.89
N ALA A 405 -6.48 -10.55 -16.09
CA ALA A 405 -6.37 -11.40 -17.27
C ALA A 405 -4.90 -11.67 -17.61
N ALA A 406 -4.53 -12.94 -17.78
CA ALA A 406 -3.19 -13.35 -18.19
C ALA A 406 -2.93 -13.20 -19.71
N GLY A 407 -3.97 -12.89 -20.49
CA GLY A 407 -3.88 -12.71 -21.94
C GLY A 407 -5.21 -12.28 -22.55
N ALA A 408 -5.19 -11.99 -23.85
CA ALA A 408 -6.34 -11.56 -24.63
C ALA A 408 -7.50 -12.57 -24.62
N GLY A 409 -8.69 -12.10 -24.98
CA GLY A 409 -9.88 -12.92 -25.20
C GLY A 409 -11.13 -12.38 -24.52
N PRO A 410 -12.28 -13.06 -24.74
CA PRO A 410 -13.54 -12.72 -24.10
C PRO A 410 -13.52 -13.07 -22.62
N ILE A 411 -14.21 -12.26 -21.83
CA ILE A 411 -14.44 -12.40 -20.39
C ILE A 411 -15.93 -12.17 -20.15
N ALA A 412 -16.58 -13.13 -19.51
CA ALA A 412 -17.96 -13.02 -19.05
C ALA A 412 -17.98 -12.83 -17.54
N ILE A 413 -18.59 -11.74 -17.06
CA ILE A 413 -18.72 -11.42 -15.64
C ILE A 413 -20.19 -11.52 -15.26
N GLU A 414 -20.52 -12.41 -14.34
CA GLU A 414 -21.88 -12.75 -13.94
C GLU A 414 -22.13 -12.46 -12.45
N GLY A 415 -23.41 -12.37 -12.07
CA GLY A 415 -23.81 -12.12 -10.68
C GLY A 415 -23.73 -10.65 -10.26
N LEU A 416 -23.54 -9.74 -11.22
CA LEU A 416 -23.48 -8.30 -10.96
C LEU A 416 -24.85 -7.77 -10.49
N PRO A 417 -24.91 -6.84 -9.53
CA PRO A 417 -26.13 -6.05 -9.33
C PRO A 417 -26.61 -5.41 -10.63
N LYS A 418 -27.92 -5.30 -10.82
CA LYS A 418 -28.47 -4.55 -11.97
C LYS A 418 -27.96 -3.12 -11.92
N GLY A 419 -27.52 -2.59 -13.04
CA GLY A 419 -27.03 -1.22 -13.11
C GLY A 419 -26.06 -0.98 -14.25
N ARG A 420 -25.52 0.24 -14.27
CA ARG A 420 -24.51 0.71 -15.21
C ARG A 420 -23.14 0.69 -14.55
N TYR A 421 -22.14 0.25 -15.28
CA TYR A 421 -20.77 0.11 -14.83
C TYR A 421 -19.86 0.90 -15.75
N ARG A 422 -19.00 1.74 -15.19
CA ARG A 422 -17.86 2.28 -15.91
C ARG A 422 -16.85 1.15 -16.07
N ALA A 423 -16.48 0.87 -17.31
CA ALA A 423 -15.49 -0.13 -17.64
C ALA A 423 -14.16 0.54 -18.00
N ALA A 424 -13.05 0.02 -17.48
CA ALA A 424 -11.72 0.45 -17.88
C ALA A 424 -10.77 -0.76 -17.93
N PHE A 425 -9.68 -0.64 -18.68
CA PHE A 425 -8.67 -1.68 -18.76
C PHE A 425 -7.28 -1.10 -18.61
N ALA A 426 -6.48 -1.69 -17.73
CA ALA A 426 -5.08 -1.34 -17.51
C ALA A 426 -4.19 -2.49 -18.03
N PRO A 427 -3.59 -2.36 -19.22
CA PRO A 427 -2.65 -3.35 -19.72
C PRO A 427 -1.46 -3.51 -18.76
N LYS A 428 -0.92 -4.73 -18.69
CA LYS A 428 0.27 -5.02 -17.89
C LYS A 428 1.44 -4.14 -18.32
N GLY A 429 2.04 -3.44 -17.37
CA GLY A 429 3.17 -2.53 -17.62
C GLY A 429 2.76 -1.12 -18.05
N ALA A 430 1.48 -0.83 -18.26
CA ALA A 430 1.04 0.50 -18.67
C ALA A 430 1.16 1.54 -17.54
N ALA A 431 1.34 2.80 -17.93
CA ALA A 431 1.27 3.97 -17.03
C ALA A 431 -0.15 4.53 -16.89
N ALA A 432 -1.09 4.12 -17.76
CA ALA A 432 -2.48 4.56 -17.72
C ALA A 432 -3.45 3.44 -18.08
N SER A 433 -4.70 3.59 -17.64
CA SER A 433 -5.83 2.75 -18.04
C SER A 433 -6.55 3.36 -19.23
N ARG A 434 -7.09 2.53 -20.11
CA ARG A 434 -8.04 2.96 -21.15
C ARG A 434 -9.47 2.91 -20.63
N ASN A 435 -10.24 3.96 -20.88
CA ASN A 435 -11.68 3.97 -20.64
C ASN A 435 -12.38 3.16 -21.74
N LEU A 436 -13.19 2.19 -21.34
CA LEU A 436 -13.98 1.33 -22.25
C LEU A 436 -15.45 1.76 -22.33
N GLY A 437 -15.81 2.86 -21.66
CA GLY A 437 -17.15 3.43 -21.66
C GLY A 437 -18.01 2.91 -20.49
N VAL A 438 -19.31 3.08 -20.63
CA VAL A 438 -20.30 2.63 -19.65
C VAL A 438 -21.09 1.47 -20.23
N ILE A 439 -21.17 0.36 -19.49
CA ILE A 439 -21.82 -0.88 -19.90
C ILE A 439 -22.90 -1.22 -18.88
N ALA A 440 -24.04 -1.73 -19.34
CA ALA A 440 -25.10 -2.21 -18.46
C ALA A 440 -24.96 -3.71 -18.25
N ALA A 441 -25.17 -4.17 -17.02
CA ALA A 441 -25.41 -5.59 -16.80
C ALA A 441 -26.77 -5.96 -17.41
N ASP A 442 -26.82 -7.03 -18.19
CA ASP A 442 -28.04 -7.49 -18.86
C ASP A 442 -29.09 -8.00 -17.86
N ASP A 443 -30.24 -8.46 -18.36
CA ASP A 443 -31.29 -9.03 -17.49
C ASP A 443 -30.87 -10.28 -16.73
N ARG A 444 -29.80 -10.95 -17.19
CA ARG A 444 -29.16 -12.09 -16.53
C ARG A 444 -28.06 -11.68 -15.56
N ARG A 445 -27.90 -10.37 -15.29
CA ARG A 445 -26.85 -9.83 -14.41
C ARG A 445 -25.44 -10.15 -14.93
N ARG A 446 -25.27 -10.13 -16.26
CA ARG A 446 -24.04 -10.48 -16.97
C ARG A 446 -23.52 -9.30 -17.78
N VAL A 447 -22.19 -9.20 -17.85
CA VAL A 447 -21.45 -8.30 -18.75
C VAL A 447 -20.43 -9.15 -19.51
N GLU A 448 -20.40 -9.01 -20.83
CA GLU A 448 -19.40 -9.63 -21.70
C GLU A 448 -18.49 -8.58 -22.30
N MET A 449 -17.18 -8.79 -22.22
CA MET A 449 -16.17 -7.89 -22.76
C MET A 449 -14.97 -8.67 -23.26
N SER A 450 -14.24 -8.10 -24.20
CA SER A 450 -12.95 -8.65 -24.63
C SER A 450 -11.81 -7.74 -24.18
N VAL A 451 -10.72 -8.36 -23.74
CA VAL A 451 -9.43 -7.70 -23.55
C VAL A 451 -8.46 -8.16 -24.63
N ASP A 452 -7.52 -7.30 -25.00
CA ASP A 452 -6.59 -7.52 -26.12
C ASP A 452 -5.16 -7.85 -25.65
N ALA A 453 -4.92 -7.85 -24.34
CA ALA A 453 -3.60 -8.09 -23.74
C ALA A 453 -3.76 -8.59 -22.28
N PRO A 454 -2.67 -9.05 -21.64
CA PRO A 454 -2.65 -9.22 -20.19
C PRO A 454 -2.87 -7.89 -19.46
N GLY A 455 -3.59 -7.88 -18.35
CA GLY A 455 -3.89 -6.65 -17.61
C GLY A 455 -5.02 -6.81 -16.60
N VAL A 456 -5.56 -5.68 -16.12
CA VAL A 456 -6.71 -5.65 -15.22
C VAL A 456 -7.88 -4.94 -15.91
N LEU A 457 -9.01 -5.65 -16.05
CA LEU A 457 -10.31 -5.09 -16.42
C LEU A 457 -11.03 -4.67 -15.13
N SER A 458 -11.51 -3.43 -15.07
CA SER A 458 -12.33 -2.92 -13.97
C SER A 458 -13.75 -2.66 -14.43
N LEU A 459 -14.73 -3.08 -13.62
CA LEU A 459 -16.14 -2.69 -13.72
C LEU A 459 -16.53 -2.03 -12.41
N VAL A 460 -16.82 -0.73 -12.45
CA VAL A 460 -17.20 0.04 -11.26
C VAL A 460 -18.59 0.59 -11.46
N ALA A 461 -19.52 0.23 -10.57
CA ALA A 461 -20.89 0.71 -10.63
C ALA A 461 -20.87 2.25 -10.67
N ALA A 462 -21.59 2.83 -11.64
CA ALA A 462 -21.85 4.25 -11.65
C ALA A 462 -22.61 4.61 -10.36
N ALA A 463 -22.43 5.83 -9.86
CA ALA A 463 -23.38 6.34 -8.88
C ALA A 463 -24.79 6.18 -9.48
N ALA A 464 -25.73 5.68 -8.69
CA ALA A 464 -27.13 5.79 -9.09
C ALA A 464 -27.34 7.29 -9.33
N ASN A 465 -27.66 7.68 -10.57
CA ASN A 465 -28.14 9.02 -10.80
C ASN A 465 -29.26 9.22 -9.78
N ALA A 466 -29.16 10.23 -8.92
CA ALA A 466 -30.33 10.72 -8.21
C ALA A 466 -31.38 10.91 -9.30
N ALA A 467 -32.47 10.15 -9.18
CA ALA A 467 -33.36 9.79 -10.28
C ALA A 467 -33.69 10.97 -11.21
N ASP A 468 -33.72 10.69 -12.52
CA ASP A 468 -34.44 11.50 -13.50
C ASP A 468 -35.90 11.70 -13.07
#